data_AF-A0A8T0GYP9-F1
#
_entry.id   AF-A0A8T0GYP9-F1
#
_cell.length_a   1.000
_cell.length_b   1.000
_cell.length_c   1.000
_cell.angle_alpha   90.00
_cell.angle_beta   90.00
_cell.angle_gamma   90.00
#
_symmetry.space_group_name_H-M   'P 1'
#
loop_
_entity.id
_entity.type
_entity.pdbx_description
1 polymer ?
#
loop_
_entity_poly.entity_id
_entity_poly.type
_entity_poly.pdbx_seq_one_letter_code
_entity_poly.pdbx_strand_id
1 'polypeptide(L)'
;MADQSVEQESLIANQTYKRTSDGEDEELGTSNSELGLRRSLSLVDGISMLVGIIVGSGVFTSPGVVLQDAGSVGLGLTAWIAASFMALCSALVYAELGAAIPQAGGNAEYFRIAFGEAWGFAFIWTMFFVLTNGSVAIVAITFSRYIVAGFTGVSPLESDVDSDPVVKAVAIGCVAVLTIWNCFGTVILTQVARNSSRLFAFSTSPFRG
;
A
#
# COMPACT_ATOMS: atom_id res chain seq x y z
N MET A 1 32.08 -65.46 1.48
CA MET A 1 33.03 -64.45 0.95
C MET A 1 32.33 -63.18 0.44
N ALA A 2 31.00 -63.15 0.24
CA ALA A 2 30.24 -61.97 -0.20
C ALA A 2 29.63 -61.12 0.93
N ASP A 3 29.81 -61.52 2.20
CA ASP A 3 29.19 -60.86 3.36
C ASP A 3 30.03 -59.67 3.87
N GLN A 4 31.36 -59.81 3.84
CA GLN A 4 32.29 -58.76 4.27
C GLN A 4 32.40 -57.58 3.29
N SER A 5 32.03 -57.77 2.01
CA SER A 5 32.02 -56.67 1.03
C SER A 5 30.84 -55.72 1.24
N VAL A 6 29.68 -56.24 1.65
CA VAL A 6 28.47 -55.44 1.88
C VAL A 6 28.60 -54.60 3.16
N GLU A 7 29.26 -55.15 4.19
CA GLU A 7 29.51 -54.42 5.43
C GLU A 7 30.48 -53.25 5.19
N GLN A 8 31.52 -53.43 4.38
CA GLN A 8 32.43 -52.34 4.00
C GLN A 8 31.74 -51.23 3.20
N GLU A 9 30.87 -51.58 2.25
CA GLU A 9 30.12 -50.58 1.48
C GLU A 9 29.17 -49.76 2.39
N SER A 10 28.54 -50.41 3.39
CA SER A 10 27.68 -49.72 4.36
C SER A 10 28.46 -48.77 5.28
N LEU A 11 29.70 -49.12 5.63
CA LEU A 11 30.59 -48.27 6.44
C LEU A 11 31.10 -47.07 5.65
N ILE A 12 31.45 -47.27 4.37
CA ILE A 12 31.83 -46.19 3.46
C ILE A 12 30.64 -45.26 3.20
N ALA A 13 29.43 -45.80 3.05
CA ALA A 13 28.20 -45.02 2.90
C ALA A 13 27.88 -44.20 4.17
N ASN A 14 28.00 -44.79 5.36
CA ASN A 14 27.79 -44.09 6.63
C ASN A 14 28.87 -43.04 6.92
N GLN A 15 30.13 -43.28 6.54
CA GLN A 15 31.21 -42.29 6.67
C GLN A 15 31.08 -41.16 5.66
N THR A 16 30.56 -41.43 4.46
CA THR A 16 30.26 -40.40 3.46
C THR A 16 29.07 -39.56 3.89
N TYR A 17 28.01 -40.20 4.42
CA TYR A 17 26.85 -39.53 5.00
C TYR A 17 27.24 -38.63 6.18
N LYS A 18 28.07 -39.12 7.10
CA LYS A 18 28.61 -38.30 8.20
C LYS A 18 29.51 -37.16 7.73
N ARG A 19 30.27 -37.36 6.65
CA ARG A 19 31.15 -36.30 6.10
C ARG A 19 30.35 -35.22 5.37
N THR A 20 29.21 -35.55 4.76
CA THR A 20 28.26 -34.57 4.22
C THR A 20 27.47 -33.86 5.32
N SER A 21 27.07 -34.55 6.40
CA SER A 21 26.40 -33.87 7.53
C SER A 21 27.35 -32.93 8.26
N ASP A 22 28.54 -33.38 8.62
CA ASP A 22 29.50 -32.56 9.37
C ASP A 22 30.10 -31.43 8.52
N GLY A 23 30.05 -31.54 7.18
CA GLY A 23 30.48 -30.51 6.23
C GLY A 23 29.37 -29.53 5.80
N GLU A 24 28.10 -29.91 5.94
CA GLU A 24 26.95 -29.00 5.75
C GLU A 24 26.66 -28.20 7.03
N ASP A 25 27.04 -28.71 8.20
CA ASP A 25 26.85 -28.04 9.49
C ASP A 25 27.83 -26.85 9.71
N GLU A 26 28.92 -26.74 8.95
CA GLU A 26 29.86 -25.60 9.00
C GLU A 26 29.69 -24.56 7.87
N GLU A 27 28.85 -24.80 6.85
CA GLU A 27 28.53 -23.81 5.79
C GLU A 27 27.03 -23.56 5.55
N LEU A 28 26.14 -24.11 6.37
CA LEU A 28 24.76 -23.67 6.49
C LEU A 28 24.49 -23.09 7.88
N GLY A 29 25.35 -22.15 8.27
CA GLY A 29 24.88 -20.91 8.87
C GLY A 29 23.93 -20.23 7.91
N THR A 30 22.76 -20.82 7.72
CA THR A 30 21.59 -20.18 7.15
C THR A 30 21.36 -18.98 8.03
N SER A 31 21.89 -17.85 7.58
CA SER A 31 21.19 -16.60 7.74
C SER A 31 19.81 -16.81 7.11
N ASN A 32 18.91 -17.45 7.86
CA ASN A 32 17.60 -16.86 8.10
C ASN A 32 17.86 -15.48 8.72
N SER A 33 18.44 -14.57 7.92
CA SER A 33 17.89 -13.26 7.85
C SER A 33 16.48 -13.53 7.33
N GLU A 34 15.57 -13.79 8.25
CA GLU A 34 14.23 -13.25 8.08
C GLU A 34 14.49 -11.85 7.53
N LEU A 35 14.16 -11.62 6.27
CA LEU A 35 14.07 -10.29 5.70
C LEU A 35 12.88 -9.60 6.38
N GLY A 36 12.86 -9.60 7.72
CA GLY A 36 11.97 -8.84 8.54
C GLY A 36 12.37 -7.41 8.32
N LEU A 37 11.44 -6.61 7.79
CA LEU A 37 11.61 -5.18 7.75
C LEU A 37 12.03 -4.72 9.15
N ARG A 38 13.21 -4.09 9.24
CA ARG A 38 13.67 -3.45 10.47
C ARG A 38 12.55 -2.52 10.93
N ARG A 39 11.91 -2.82 12.07
CA ARG A 39 10.85 -1.98 12.62
C ARG A 39 11.46 -0.63 12.99
N SER A 40 11.32 0.32 12.07
CA SER A 40 11.96 1.64 12.14
C SER A 40 10.95 2.78 12.32
N LEU A 41 9.65 2.50 12.37
CA LEU A 41 8.64 3.52 12.63
C LEU A 41 8.49 3.71 14.14
N SER A 42 8.78 4.91 14.62
CA SER A 42 8.36 5.36 15.95
C SER A 42 6.87 5.67 15.97
N LEU A 43 6.29 5.75 17.18
CA LEU A 43 4.89 6.14 17.37
C LEU A 43 4.60 7.53 16.80
N VAL A 44 5.55 8.46 16.96
CA VAL A 44 5.44 9.82 16.41
C VAL A 44 5.46 9.80 14.88
N ASP A 45 6.30 8.96 14.28
CA ASP A 45 6.37 8.81 12.82
C ASP A 45 5.05 8.25 12.28
N GLY A 46 4.47 7.26 12.96
CA GLY A 46 3.17 6.70 12.63
C GLY A 46 2.04 7.73 12.72
N ILE A 47 1.97 8.50 13.80
CA ILE A 47 0.95 9.56 13.96
C ILE A 47 1.11 10.63 12.88
N SER A 48 2.33 11.10 12.65
CA SER A 48 2.61 12.11 11.63
C SER A 48 2.21 11.63 10.23
N MET A 49 2.49 10.36 9.91
CA MET A 49 2.09 9.74 8.65
C MET A 49 0.57 9.66 8.54
N LEU A 50 -0.13 9.24 9.60
CA LEU A 50 -1.59 9.16 9.64
C LEU A 50 -2.25 10.53 9.43
N VAL A 51 -1.75 11.57 10.10
CA VAL A 51 -2.26 12.95 9.91
C VAL A 51 -2.07 13.39 8.46
N GLY A 52 -0.91 13.09 7.86
CA GLY A 52 -0.61 13.44 6.47
C GLY A 52 -1.50 12.74 5.43
N ILE A 53 -1.91 11.49 5.67
CA ILE A 53 -2.80 10.77 4.74
C ILE A 53 -4.29 11.11 4.96
N ILE A 54 -4.70 11.50 6.17
CA ILE A 54 -6.10 11.84 6.49
C ILE A 54 -6.43 13.27 6.06
N VAL A 55 -5.53 14.23 6.31
CA VAL A 55 -5.74 15.63 5.95
C VAL A 55 -5.46 15.85 4.47
N GLY A 56 -6.52 15.77 3.66
CA GLY A 56 -6.46 15.99 2.21
C GLY A 56 -7.12 17.29 1.74
N SER A 57 -7.26 17.43 0.42
CA SER A 57 -7.93 18.57 -0.24
C SER A 57 -9.42 18.70 0.10
N GLY A 58 -10.03 17.65 0.65
CA GLY A 58 -11.44 17.63 1.06
C GLY A 58 -11.80 18.69 2.11
N VAL A 59 -10.83 19.23 2.87
CA VAL A 59 -11.07 20.30 3.84
C VAL A 59 -11.58 21.59 3.19
N PHE A 60 -11.22 21.84 1.93
CA PHE A 60 -11.63 23.05 1.21
C PHE A 60 -13.01 22.90 0.55
N THR A 61 -13.44 21.67 0.28
CA THR A 61 -14.64 21.37 -0.50
C THR A 61 -15.80 20.90 0.37
N SER A 62 -15.52 20.02 1.33
CA SER A 62 -16.53 19.35 2.14
C SER A 62 -17.37 20.30 3.01
N PRO A 63 -16.80 21.34 3.65
CA PRO A 63 -17.61 22.27 4.46
C PRO A 63 -18.67 23.01 3.63
N GLY A 64 -18.34 23.40 2.40
CA GLY A 64 -19.25 24.09 1.50
C GLY A 64 -20.42 23.19 1.10
N VAL A 65 -20.14 21.95 0.72
CA VAL A 65 -21.15 20.94 0.34
C VAL A 65 -22.06 20.62 1.54
N VAL A 66 -21.48 20.35 2.71
CA VAL A 66 -22.25 20.02 3.92
C VAL A 66 -23.16 21.19 4.33
N LEU A 67 -22.70 22.44 4.19
CA LEU A 67 -23.52 23.60 4.52
C LEU A 67 -24.66 23.82 3.52
N GLN A 68 -24.41 23.59 2.22
CA GLN A 68 -25.45 23.65 1.19
C GLN A 68 -26.54 22.61 1.43
N ASP A 69 -26.15 21.38 1.76
CA ASP A 69 -27.10 20.27 1.98
C ASP A 69 -27.83 20.38 3.33
N ALA A 70 -27.15 20.84 4.39
CA ALA A 70 -27.74 20.96 5.72
C ALA A 70 -28.65 22.19 5.87
N GLY A 71 -28.47 23.23 5.04
CA GLY A 71 -29.25 24.47 5.05
C GLY A 71 -29.07 25.38 6.29
N SER A 72 -28.37 24.90 7.33
CA SER A 72 -28.06 25.65 8.55
C SER A 72 -26.70 25.27 9.11
N VAL A 73 -25.97 26.27 9.62
CA VAL A 73 -24.64 26.09 10.24
C VAL A 73 -24.71 25.14 11.44
N GLY A 74 -25.78 25.22 12.24
CA GLY A 74 -25.96 24.35 13.40
C GLY A 74 -26.08 22.87 13.01
N LEU A 75 -26.90 22.58 11.98
CA LEU A 75 -27.05 21.23 11.45
C LEU A 75 -25.74 20.72 10.82
N GLY A 76 -25.04 21.57 10.06
CA GLY A 76 -23.74 21.23 9.49
C GLY A 76 -22.69 20.85 10.54
N LEU A 77 -22.60 21.60 11.64
CA LEU A 77 -21.68 21.27 12.75
C LEU A 77 -22.05 19.97 13.45
N THR A 78 -23.34 19.72 13.69
CA THR A 78 -23.78 18.45 14.29
C THR A 78 -23.49 17.25 13.39
N ALA A 79 -23.64 17.40 12.07
CA ALA A 79 -23.30 16.36 11.10
C ALA A 79 -21.79 16.05 11.11
N TRP A 80 -20.95 17.07 11.21
CA TRP A 80 -19.49 16.91 11.34
C TRP A 80 -19.07 16.14 12.59
N ILE A 81 -19.68 16.47 13.73
CA ILE A 81 -19.42 15.76 15.00
C ILE A 81 -19.88 14.30 14.90
N ALA A 82 -21.07 14.06 14.34
CA ALA A 82 -21.58 12.71 14.14
C ALA A 82 -20.67 11.88 13.22
N ALA A 83 -20.24 12.44 12.09
CA ALA A 83 -19.32 11.77 11.17
C ALA A 83 -17.97 11.45 11.83
N SER A 84 -17.45 12.37 12.65
CA SER A 84 -16.20 12.17 13.37
C SER A 84 -16.32 11.07 14.42
N PHE A 85 -17.46 10.97 15.11
CA PHE A 85 -17.72 9.87 16.04
C PHE A 85 -17.78 8.52 15.33
N MET A 86 -18.45 8.43 14.18
CA MET A 86 -18.47 7.21 13.37
C MET A 86 -17.07 6.83 12.89
N ALA A 87 -16.26 7.81 12.46
CA ALA A 87 -14.88 7.58 12.05
C ALA A 87 -13.99 7.08 13.19
N LEU A 88 -14.17 7.60 14.42
CA LEU A 88 -13.48 7.09 15.60
C LEU A 88 -13.85 5.62 15.87
N CYS A 89 -15.14 5.29 15.84
CA CYS A 89 -15.58 3.89 16.00
C CYS A 89 -14.97 2.97 14.94
N SER A 90 -14.95 3.39 13.68
CA SER A 90 -14.28 2.63 12.61
C SER A 90 -12.78 2.44 12.88
N ALA A 91 -12.08 3.50 13.30
CA ALA A 91 -10.65 3.44 13.60
C ALA A 91 -10.34 2.47 14.75
N LEU A 92 -11.15 2.43 15.80
CA LEU A 92 -10.97 1.48 16.91
C LEU A 92 -11.14 0.02 16.45
N VAL A 93 -12.18 -0.25 15.64
CA VAL A 93 -12.39 -1.61 15.09
C VAL A 93 -11.21 -2.05 14.22
N TYR A 94 -10.71 -1.15 13.36
CA TYR A 94 -9.53 -1.44 12.54
C TYR A 94 -8.24 -1.57 13.37
N ALA A 95 -8.11 -0.85 14.48
CA ALA A 95 -6.97 -0.97 15.40
C ALA A 95 -6.95 -2.35 16.09
N GLU A 96 -8.09 -2.80 16.62
CA GLU A 96 -8.23 -4.15 17.20
C GLU A 96 -7.96 -5.23 16.16
N LEU A 97 -8.50 -5.09 14.95
CA LEU A 97 -8.31 -6.06 13.87
C LEU A 97 -6.86 -6.12 13.38
N GLY A 98 -6.20 -4.95 13.28
CA GLY A 98 -4.77 -4.86 12.94
C GLY A 98 -3.85 -5.42 14.02
N ALA A 99 -4.23 -5.32 15.30
CA ALA A 99 -3.51 -5.96 16.40
C ALA A 99 -3.74 -7.47 16.45
N ALA A 100 -4.96 -7.94 16.15
CA ALA A 100 -5.34 -9.35 16.17
C ALA A 100 -4.76 -10.15 14.99
N ILE A 101 -4.64 -9.53 13.82
CA ILE A 101 -4.18 -10.20 12.59
C ILE A 101 -2.95 -9.47 12.03
N PRO A 102 -1.73 -9.75 12.55
CA PRO A 102 -0.49 -9.08 12.15
C PRO A 102 0.11 -9.68 10.86
N GLN A 103 -0.73 -9.91 9.84
CA GLN A 103 -0.31 -10.46 8.55
C GLN A 103 -0.21 -9.36 7.48
N ALA A 104 0.72 -9.54 6.54
CA ALA A 104 0.82 -8.66 5.38
C ALA A 104 -0.32 -8.95 4.40
N GLY A 105 -1.23 -7.99 4.20
CA GLY A 105 -2.39 -8.15 3.31
C GLY A 105 -3.52 -7.14 3.51
N GLY A 106 -3.53 -6.45 4.65
CA GLY A 106 -4.47 -5.37 4.94
C GLY A 106 -5.93 -5.82 4.91
N ASN A 107 -6.83 -4.95 4.44
CA ASN A 107 -8.27 -5.18 4.49
C ASN A 107 -8.73 -6.46 3.76
N ALA A 108 -8.06 -6.82 2.67
CA ALA A 108 -8.39 -8.01 1.90
C ALA A 108 -8.16 -9.30 2.70
N GLU A 109 -7.12 -9.32 3.53
CA GLU A 109 -6.78 -10.46 4.37
C GLU A 109 -7.81 -10.66 5.49
N TYR A 110 -8.34 -9.58 6.05
CA TYR A 110 -9.42 -9.66 7.03
C TYR A 110 -10.67 -10.31 6.45
N PHE A 111 -11.03 -9.95 5.23
CA PHE A 111 -12.15 -10.58 4.51
C PHE A 111 -11.86 -12.05 4.16
N ARG A 112 -10.61 -12.35 3.78
CA ARG A 112 -10.18 -13.72 3.48
C ARG A 112 -10.28 -14.64 4.69
N ILE A 113 -9.86 -14.17 5.86
CA ILE A 113 -9.91 -14.94 7.12
C ILE A 113 -11.36 -15.10 7.61
N ALA A 114 -12.18 -14.05 7.52
CA ALA A 114 -13.55 -14.07 8.04
C ALA A 114 -14.54 -14.85 7.14
N PHE A 115 -14.40 -14.75 5.81
CA PHE A 115 -15.38 -15.27 4.86
C PHE A 115 -14.81 -16.29 3.86
N GLY A 116 -13.49 -16.49 3.82
CA GLY A 116 -12.80 -17.41 2.92
C GLY A 116 -12.21 -16.74 1.67
N GLU A 117 -11.46 -17.54 0.90
CA GLU A 117 -10.64 -17.09 -0.23
C GLU A 117 -11.43 -16.34 -1.31
N ALA A 118 -12.63 -16.83 -1.66
CA ALA A 118 -13.46 -16.24 -2.71
C ALA A 118 -13.91 -14.80 -2.38
N TRP A 119 -14.21 -14.53 -1.10
CA TRP A 119 -14.64 -13.21 -0.65
C TRP A 119 -13.48 -12.23 -0.53
N GLY A 120 -12.30 -12.71 -0.12
CA GLY A 120 -11.06 -11.91 -0.18
C GLY A 120 -10.75 -11.46 -1.62
N PHE A 121 -10.88 -12.38 -2.59
CA PHE A 121 -10.70 -12.07 -4.01
C PHE A 121 -11.73 -11.06 -4.53
N ALA A 122 -13.02 -11.27 -4.24
CA ALA A 122 -14.08 -10.35 -4.65
C ALA A 122 -13.91 -8.94 -4.05
N PHE A 123 -13.44 -8.86 -2.80
CA PHE A 123 -13.13 -7.59 -2.13
C PHE A 123 -12.00 -6.85 -2.86
N ILE A 124 -10.91 -7.53 -3.25
CA ILE A 124 -9.80 -6.92 -3.99
C ILE A 124 -10.30 -6.35 -5.32
N TRP A 125 -11.12 -7.10 -6.06
CA TRP A 125 -11.70 -6.62 -7.33
C TRP A 125 -12.59 -5.39 -7.13
N THR A 126 -13.42 -5.39 -6.10
CA THR A 126 -14.28 -4.24 -5.77
C THR A 126 -13.44 -3.03 -5.36
N MET A 127 -12.42 -3.24 -4.54
CA MET A 127 -11.52 -2.20 -4.07
C MET A 127 -10.72 -1.56 -5.23
N PHE A 128 -10.31 -2.39 -6.20
CA PHE A 128 -9.64 -1.91 -7.40
C PHE A 128 -10.60 -1.11 -8.29
N PHE A 129 -11.71 -1.71 -8.73
CA PHE A 129 -12.60 -1.08 -9.71
C PHE A 129 -13.41 0.09 -9.17
N VAL A 130 -13.87 0.01 -7.93
CA VAL A 130 -14.83 0.98 -7.38
C VAL A 130 -14.13 1.99 -6.49
N LEU A 131 -13.45 1.52 -5.44
CA LEU A 131 -12.92 2.42 -4.41
C LEU A 131 -11.75 3.25 -4.94
N THR A 132 -10.74 2.59 -5.51
CA THR A 132 -9.50 3.26 -5.92
C THR A 132 -9.74 4.16 -7.13
N ASN A 133 -10.39 3.64 -8.17
CA ASN A 133 -10.70 4.43 -9.37
C ASN A 133 -11.70 5.56 -9.07
N GLY A 134 -12.74 5.30 -8.27
CA GLY A 134 -13.73 6.31 -7.89
C GLY A 134 -13.11 7.46 -7.10
N SER A 135 -12.22 7.16 -6.15
CA SER A 135 -11.50 8.17 -5.36
C SER A 135 -10.65 9.08 -6.26
N VAL A 136 -9.86 8.51 -7.17
CA VAL A 136 -9.06 9.29 -8.13
C VAL A 136 -9.93 10.16 -9.01
N ALA A 137 -11.06 9.64 -9.49
CA ALA A 137 -12.00 10.39 -10.32
C ALA A 137 -12.61 11.59 -9.58
N ILE A 138 -13.06 11.40 -8.34
CA ILE A 138 -13.65 12.48 -7.52
C ILE A 138 -12.62 13.58 -7.27
N VAL A 139 -11.39 13.23 -6.91
CA VAL A 139 -10.32 14.21 -6.66
C VAL A 139 -9.96 14.97 -7.94
N ALA A 140 -9.87 14.27 -9.08
CA ALA A 140 -9.56 14.90 -10.37
C ALA A 140 -10.65 15.88 -10.83
N ILE A 141 -11.93 15.48 -10.73
CA ILE A 141 -13.06 16.35 -11.07
C ILE A 141 -13.07 17.57 -10.14
N THR A 142 -12.89 17.34 -8.84
CA THR A 142 -12.80 18.43 -7.85
C THR A 142 -11.70 19.41 -8.22
N PHE A 143 -10.49 18.93 -8.51
CA PHE A 143 -9.39 19.78 -8.95
C PHE A 143 -9.76 20.62 -10.18
N SER A 144 -10.35 19.99 -11.20
CA SER A 144 -10.76 20.69 -12.42
C SER A 144 -11.84 21.74 -12.18
N ARG A 145 -12.81 21.49 -11.30
CA ARG A 145 -13.83 22.48 -10.91
C ARG A 145 -13.18 23.73 -10.33
N TYR A 146 -12.22 23.57 -9.42
CA TYR A 146 -11.53 24.70 -8.79
C TYR A 146 -10.63 25.46 -9.78
N ILE A 147 -9.94 24.76 -10.68
CA ILE A 147 -9.12 25.41 -11.72
C ILE A 147 -9.99 26.22 -12.68
N VAL A 148 -11.05 25.61 -13.22
CA VAL A 148 -11.94 26.28 -14.17
C VAL A 148 -12.64 27.47 -13.51
N ALA A 149 -13.14 27.32 -12.29
CA ALA A 149 -13.73 28.40 -11.51
C ALA A 149 -12.75 29.57 -11.31
N GLY A 150 -11.47 29.29 -11.08
CA GLY A 150 -10.43 30.32 -10.97
C GLY A 150 -10.21 31.14 -12.24
N PHE A 151 -10.42 30.55 -13.42
CA PHE A 151 -10.26 31.23 -14.72
C PHE A 151 -11.55 31.91 -15.21
N THR A 152 -12.73 31.35 -14.90
CA THR A 152 -14.02 31.86 -15.40
C THR A 152 -14.75 32.76 -14.41
N GLY A 153 -14.35 32.75 -13.13
CA GLY A 153 -15.01 33.51 -12.06
C GLY A 153 -16.36 32.93 -11.62
N VAL A 154 -16.74 31.75 -12.13
CA VAL A 154 -17.98 31.04 -11.75
C VAL A 154 -17.75 30.26 -10.45
N SER A 155 -18.78 30.16 -9.61
CA SER A 155 -18.66 29.45 -8.32
C SER A 155 -18.45 27.94 -8.56
N PRO A 156 -17.44 27.29 -7.94
CA PRO A 156 -17.14 25.87 -8.18
C PRO A 156 -18.22 24.91 -7.66
N LEU A 157 -19.14 25.42 -6.84
CA LEU A 157 -20.24 24.67 -6.21
C LEU A 157 -21.54 24.67 -7.05
N GLU A 158 -21.56 25.32 -8.22
CA GLU A 158 -22.73 25.31 -9.09
C GLU A 158 -22.92 23.93 -9.75
N SER A 159 -24.16 23.45 -9.81
CA SER A 159 -24.51 22.09 -10.25
C SER A 159 -24.31 21.83 -11.74
N ASP A 160 -24.26 22.87 -12.57
CA ASP A 160 -24.08 22.71 -14.04
C ASP A 160 -22.62 22.49 -14.46
N VAL A 161 -21.66 22.72 -13.55
CA VAL A 161 -20.22 22.60 -13.83
C VAL A 161 -19.82 21.14 -14.11
N ASP A 162 -20.55 20.15 -13.58
CA ASP A 162 -20.26 18.72 -13.80
C ASP A 162 -20.59 18.24 -15.22
N SER A 163 -21.45 18.96 -15.94
CA SER A 163 -21.79 18.64 -17.34
C SER A 163 -20.85 19.32 -18.34
N ASP A 164 -20.05 20.28 -17.90
CA ASP A 164 -19.16 21.03 -18.78
C ASP A 164 -18.06 20.11 -19.36
N PRO A 165 -17.97 19.96 -20.69
CA PRO A 165 -16.91 19.17 -21.32
C PRO A 165 -15.51 19.68 -20.98
N VAL A 166 -15.35 20.98 -20.68
CA VAL A 166 -14.06 21.58 -20.29
C VAL A 166 -13.57 21.01 -18.97
N VAL A 167 -14.45 20.88 -17.97
CA VAL A 167 -14.09 20.33 -16.65
C VAL A 167 -13.65 18.88 -16.77
N LYS A 168 -14.35 18.08 -17.58
CA LYS A 168 -13.96 16.69 -17.85
C LYS A 168 -12.63 16.58 -18.60
N ALA A 169 -12.41 17.43 -19.60
CA ALA A 169 -11.16 17.43 -20.37
C ALA A 169 -9.95 17.78 -19.48
N VAL A 170 -10.08 18.78 -18.61
CA VAL A 170 -9.04 19.16 -17.64
C VAL A 170 -8.79 18.02 -16.63
N ALA A 171 -9.85 17.34 -16.17
CA ALA A 171 -9.71 16.24 -15.21
C ALA A 171 -8.96 15.06 -15.81
N ILE A 172 -9.35 14.64 -17.03
CA ILE A 172 -8.68 13.56 -17.77
C ILE A 172 -7.23 13.94 -18.05
N GLY A 173 -6.96 15.18 -18.47
CA GLY A 173 -5.60 15.67 -18.70
C GLY A 173 -4.74 15.62 -17.42
N CYS A 174 -5.30 16.05 -16.29
CA CYS A 174 -4.62 16.00 -15.00
C CYS A 174 -4.27 14.56 -14.59
N VAL A 175 -5.24 13.64 -14.66
CA VAL A 175 -5.02 12.22 -14.35
C VAL A 175 -3.98 11.61 -15.27
N ALA A 176 -4.02 11.90 -16.58
CA ALA A 176 -3.04 11.40 -17.53
C ALA A 176 -1.62 11.89 -17.19
N VAL A 177 -1.45 13.18 -16.89
CA VAL A 177 -0.15 13.75 -16.51
C VAL A 177 0.38 13.12 -15.21
N LEU A 178 -0.47 13.01 -14.18
CA LEU A 178 -0.07 12.38 -12.91
C LEU A 178 0.25 10.90 -13.07
N THR A 179 -0.50 10.20 -13.92
CA THR A 179 -0.23 8.78 -14.22
C THR A 179 1.11 8.63 -14.92
N ILE A 180 1.38 9.45 -15.94
CA ILE A 180 2.66 9.48 -16.64
C ILE A 180 3.80 9.78 -15.65
N TRP A 181 3.65 10.79 -14.80
CA TRP A 181 4.62 11.14 -13.77
C TRP A 181 4.89 9.99 -12.80
N ASN A 182 3.84 9.33 -12.30
CA ASN A 182 3.94 8.18 -11.42
C ASN A 182 4.62 6.97 -12.11
N CYS A 183 4.34 6.73 -13.38
CA CYS A 183 5.00 5.68 -14.18
C CYS A 183 6.50 5.97 -14.33
N PHE A 184 6.90 7.21 -14.60
CA PHE A 184 8.32 7.56 -14.67
C PHE A 184 9.01 7.46 -13.31
N GLY A 185 8.38 7.96 -12.24
CA GLY A 185 8.95 7.92 -10.89
C GLY A 185 9.20 6.50 -10.39
N THR A 186 8.25 5.58 -10.62
CA THR A 186 8.40 4.16 -10.25
C THR A 186 9.49 3.47 -11.06
N VAL A 187 9.65 3.80 -12.35
CA VAL A 187 10.74 3.28 -13.18
C VAL A 187 12.10 3.80 -12.69
N ILE A 188 12.22 5.08 -12.35
CA ILE A 188 13.47 5.65 -11.83
C ILE A 188 13.83 5.00 -10.49
N LEU A 189 12.87 4.87 -9.56
CA LEU A 189 13.10 4.23 -8.25
C LEU A 189 13.54 2.77 -8.41
N THR A 190 12.91 2.00 -9.29
CA THR A 190 13.30 0.61 -9.55
C THR A 190 14.64 0.50 -10.27
N GLN A 191 15.00 1.45 -11.13
CA GLN A 191 16.32 1.52 -11.77
C GLN A 191 17.42 1.85 -10.75
N VAL A 192 17.20 2.84 -9.87
CA VAL A 192 18.14 3.22 -8.81
C VAL A 192 18.36 2.04 -7.87
N ALA A 193 17.29 1.40 -7.38
CA ALA A 193 17.39 0.24 -6.51
C ALA A 193 18.17 -0.92 -7.16
N ARG A 194 17.95 -1.16 -8.45
CA ARG A 194 18.66 -2.21 -9.23
C ARG A 194 20.13 -1.86 -9.49
N ASN A 195 20.45 -0.58 -9.67
CA ASN A 195 21.83 -0.15 -9.86
C ASN A 195 22.63 -0.24 -8.54
N SER A 196 22.00 0.08 -7.42
CA SER A 196 22.60 -0.08 -6.09
C SER A 196 22.94 -1.54 -5.78
N SER A 197 22.05 -2.50 -6.09
CA SER A 197 22.34 -3.93 -5.85
C SER A 197 23.49 -4.47 -6.71
N ARG A 198 23.68 -3.95 -7.93
CA ARG A 198 24.83 -4.30 -8.78
C ARG A 198 26.15 -3.77 -8.24
N LEU A 199 26.17 -2.56 -7.67
CA LEU A 199 27.36 -1.99 -7.03
C LEU A 199 27.75 -2.76 -5.77
N PHE A 200 26.77 -3.18 -4.96
CA PHE A 200 27.03 -4.03 -3.80
C PHE A 200 27.57 -5.41 -4.21
N ALA A 201 27.03 -6.03 -5.26
CA ALA A 201 27.53 -7.31 -5.76
C ALA A 201 28.98 -7.24 -6.30
N PHE A 202 29.38 -6.09 -6.88
CA PHE A 202 30.76 -5.85 -7.32
C PHE A 202 31.70 -5.57 -6.13
N SER A 203 31.21 -4.96 -5.05
CA SER A 203 31.99 -4.69 -3.84
C SER A 203 32.26 -5.94 -2.99
N THR A 204 31.49 -7.01 -3.16
CA THR A 204 31.62 -8.26 -2.38
C THR A 204 32.28 -9.40 -3.16
N SER A 205 32.71 -9.19 -4.41
CA SER A 205 33.49 -10.21 -5.11
C SER A 205 34.91 -10.25 -4.52
N PRO A 206 35.37 -11.39 -3.95
CA PRO A 206 36.72 -11.50 -3.46
C PRO A 206 37.68 -11.34 -4.64
N PHE A 207 38.63 -10.42 -4.50
CA PHE A 207 39.77 -10.25 -5.41
C PHE A 207 40.42 -11.62 -5.62
N ARG A 208 40.25 -12.19 -6.80
CA ARG A 208 40.85 -13.47 -7.19
C ARG A 208 42.01 -13.15 -8.14
N GLY A 209 43.22 -13.18 -7.59
CA GLY A 209 44.51 -13.29 -8.31
C GLY A 209 45.04 -12.02 -8.94
#